data_AF-A0A2P8KFZ3-F1
#
_entry.id   AF-A0A2P8KFZ3-F1
#
_cell.length_a   1.000
_cell.length_b   1.000
_cell.length_c   1.000
_cell.angle_alpha   90.00
_cell.angle_beta   90.00
_cell.angle_gamma   90.00
#
_symmetry.space_group_name_H-M   'P 1'
#
loop_
_entity.id
_entity.type
_entity.pdbx_description
1 polymer ?
#
loop_
_entity_poly.entity_id
_entity_poly.type
_entity_poly.pdbx_seq_one_letter_code
_entity_poly.pdbx_strand_id
1 'polypeptide(L)'
;MHGAPSVSYPVGRSRIAGRFLLLLWICGACCVAAACLRLDKADWRFGLLVVSVLGAGGAAWASSLRRGPFSLLNFDGLRWSIPGAAGLHGADARVALDGQSWLLVRLAEPRHAARWVWLERRALPQRWQDLRRGVYSRPVPAGQALTDPRSAPASAQHPLS
;
A
#
# COMPACT_ATOMS: atom_id res chain seq x y z
N MET A 1 -22.72 -9.25 -15.14
CA MET A 1 -21.72 -8.35 -14.51
C MET A 1 -21.31 -8.93 -13.17
N HIS A 2 -20.17 -9.62 -13.08
CA HIS A 2 -19.65 -10.10 -11.79
C HIS A 2 -18.71 -9.01 -11.24
N GLY A 3 -19.28 -8.12 -10.43
CA GLY A 3 -18.48 -7.18 -9.64
C GLY A 3 -17.56 -7.96 -8.70
N ALA A 4 -16.36 -7.43 -8.46
CA ALA A 4 -15.45 -8.04 -7.49
C ALA A 4 -16.15 -8.11 -6.10
N PRO A 5 -16.04 -9.23 -5.38
CA PRO A 5 -16.74 -9.42 -4.11
C PRO A 5 -16.35 -8.33 -3.11
N SER A 6 -17.26 -7.98 -2.20
CA SER A 6 -16.93 -7.06 -1.11
C SER A 6 -15.87 -7.70 -0.22
N VAL A 7 -14.69 -7.07 -0.14
CA VAL A 7 -13.53 -7.59 0.61
C VAL A 7 -13.22 -6.64 1.74
N SER A 8 -13.38 -7.14 2.96
CA SER A 8 -12.82 -6.51 4.16
C SER A 8 -11.48 -7.17 4.49
N TYR A 9 -10.42 -6.37 4.59
CA TYR A 9 -9.05 -6.83 4.84
C TYR A 9 -8.39 -6.01 5.94
N PRO A 10 -7.78 -6.61 6.97
CA PRO A 10 -7.12 -5.88 8.03
C PRO A 10 -5.87 -5.15 7.51
N VAL A 11 -5.85 -3.82 7.68
CA VAL A 11 -4.71 -2.93 7.44
C VAL A 11 -4.16 -2.43 8.77
N GLY A 12 -3.07 -3.06 9.20
CA GLY A 12 -2.22 -2.57 10.29
C GLY A 12 -0.96 -1.88 9.76
N ARG A 13 -0.10 -1.38 10.67
CA ARG A 13 1.28 -1.02 10.27
C ARG A 13 2.02 -2.29 9.84
N SER A 14 2.55 -2.27 8.61
CA SER A 14 3.26 -3.40 8.01
C SER A 14 4.61 -3.66 8.67
N ARG A 15 4.85 -4.94 8.99
CA ARG A 15 6.16 -5.44 9.44
C ARG A 15 7.20 -5.31 8.33
N ILE A 16 6.78 -5.41 7.08
CA ILE A 16 7.65 -5.26 5.91
C ILE A 16 8.14 -3.81 5.75
N ALA A 17 7.28 -2.83 5.98
CA ALA A 17 7.72 -1.43 6.06
C ALA A 17 8.78 -1.23 7.15
N GLY A 18 8.59 -1.82 8.33
CA GLY A 18 9.58 -1.81 9.41
C GLY A 18 10.90 -2.51 9.03
N ARG A 19 10.83 -3.65 8.31
CA ARG A 19 12.01 -4.36 7.81
C ARG A 19 12.77 -3.57 6.75
N PHE A 20 12.09 -2.93 5.80
CA PHE A 20 12.73 -2.06 4.81
C PHE A 20 13.42 -0.88 5.49
N LEU A 21 12.77 -0.25 6.46
CA LEU A 21 13.36 0.83 7.23
C LEU A 21 14.59 0.36 8.02
N LEU A 22 14.52 -0.82 8.65
CA LEU A 22 15.66 -1.42 9.34
C LEU A 22 16.81 -1.75 8.39
N LEU A 23 16.53 -2.35 7.23
CA LEU A 23 17.56 -2.65 6.23
C LEU A 23 18.22 -1.38 5.70
N LEU A 24 17.44 -0.35 5.41
CA LEU A 24 17.96 0.95 4.99
C LEU A 24 18.83 1.57 6.09
N TRP A 25 18.39 1.46 7.35
CA TRP A 25 19.16 1.92 8.50
C TRP A 25 20.48 1.14 8.67
N ILE A 26 20.46 -0.20 8.58
CA ILE A 26 21.67 -1.04 8.64
C ILE A 26 22.62 -0.67 7.50
N CYS A 27 22.11 -0.48 6.29
CA CYS A 27 22.93 -0.07 5.14
C CYS A 27 23.60 1.29 5.40
N GLY A 28 22.86 2.27 5.92
CA GLY A 28 23.40 3.56 6.36
C GLY A 28 24.46 3.43 7.44
N ALA A 29 24.21 2.59 8.46
CA ALA A 29 25.17 2.31 9.52
C ALA A 29 26.45 1.63 9.00
N CYS A 30 26.32 0.68 8.06
CA CYS A 30 27.45 0.04 7.39
C CYS A 30 28.26 1.05 6.56
N CYS A 31 27.61 1.96 5.83
CA CYS A 31 28.29 3.02 5.10
C CYS A 31 29.08 3.94 6.05
N VAL A 32 28.49 4.32 7.18
CA VAL A 32 29.18 5.11 8.21
C VAL A 32 30.35 4.31 8.79
N ALA A 33 30.17 3.05 9.16
CA ALA A 33 31.24 2.19 9.67
C ALA A 33 32.39 2.02 8.67
N ALA A 34 32.08 1.80 7.39
CA ALA A 34 33.07 1.70 6.33
C ALA A 34 33.83 3.02 6.12
N ALA A 35 33.15 4.17 6.29
CA ALA A 35 33.80 5.47 6.29
C ALA A 35 34.75 5.63 7.50
N CYS A 36 34.37 5.14 8.70
CA CYS A 36 35.25 5.16 9.88
C CYS A 36 36.55 4.42 9.63
N LEU A 37 36.46 3.22 9.05
CA LEU A 37 37.61 2.36 8.81
C LEU A 37 38.60 2.94 7.79
N ARG A 38 38.17 3.95 7.02
CA ARG A 38 39.00 4.63 6.02
C ARG A 38 39.54 5.98 6.49
N LEU A 39 39.13 6.46 7.66
CA LEU A 39 39.49 7.79 8.15
C LEU A 39 40.48 7.70 9.31
N ASP A 40 41.65 8.32 9.14
CA ASP A 40 42.71 8.34 10.17
C ASP A 40 42.43 9.32 11.33
N LYS A 41 41.44 10.23 11.19
CA LYS A 41 41.09 11.22 12.21
C LYS A 41 39.58 11.30 12.44
N ALA A 42 39.17 11.12 13.69
CA ALA A 42 37.80 11.33 14.14
C ALA A 42 37.50 12.84 14.22
N ASP A 43 36.76 13.35 13.24
CA ASP A 43 36.31 14.75 13.16
C ASP A 43 34.88 14.90 13.73
N TRP A 44 34.43 16.11 14.09
CA TRP A 44 33.09 16.36 14.64
C TRP A 44 31.96 15.89 13.69
N ARG A 45 32.24 15.89 12.37
CA ARG A 45 31.38 15.37 11.30
C ARG A 45 31.01 13.89 11.56
N PHE A 46 31.92 13.14 12.17
CA PHE A 46 31.71 11.76 12.55
C PHE A 46 30.71 11.62 13.70
N GLY A 47 30.88 12.44 14.75
CA GLY A 47 29.92 12.50 15.86
C GLY A 47 28.51 12.83 15.37
N LEU A 48 28.39 13.77 14.43
CA LEU A 48 27.11 14.12 13.80
C LEU A 48 26.49 12.95 13.02
N LEU A 49 27.29 12.21 12.26
CA LEU A 49 26.84 11.02 11.51
C LEU A 49 26.34 9.91 12.44
N VAL A 50 27.09 9.59 13.49
CA VAL A 50 26.71 8.56 14.47
C VAL A 50 25.43 8.95 15.19
N VAL A 51 25.32 10.20 15.67
CA VAL A 51 24.11 10.70 16.33
C VAL A 51 22.92 10.69 15.37
N SER A 52 23.11 11.02 14.10
CA SER A 52 22.05 10.96 13.09
C SER A 52 21.55 9.53 12.87
N VAL A 53 22.45 8.55 12.74
CA VAL A 53 22.10 7.13 12.62
C VAL A 53 21.36 6.65 13.86
N LEU A 54 21.89 6.90 15.06
CA LEU A 54 21.24 6.50 16.31
C LEU A 54 19.87 7.18 16.50
N GLY A 55 19.76 8.46 16.16
CA GLY A 55 18.51 9.22 16.19
C GLY A 55 17.46 8.66 15.24
N ALA A 56 17.86 8.32 14.00
CA ALA A 56 16.97 7.69 13.03
C ALA A 56 16.49 6.30 13.49
N GLY A 57 17.39 5.50 14.08
CA GLY A 57 17.06 4.19 14.65
C GLY A 57 16.11 4.30 15.84
N GLY A 58 16.37 5.24 16.75
CA GLY A 58 15.52 5.54 17.91
C GLY A 58 14.12 6.03 17.51
N ALA A 59 14.03 6.93 16.52
CA ALA A 59 12.75 7.40 15.98
C ALA A 59 11.95 6.26 15.33
N ALA A 60 12.62 5.41 14.54
CA ALA A 60 12.01 4.22 13.95
C ALA A 60 11.48 3.27 15.03
N TRP A 61 12.27 2.98 16.06
CA TRP A 61 11.89 2.11 17.17
C TRP A 61 10.74 2.68 18.01
N ALA A 62 10.80 3.96 18.39
CA ALA A 62 9.74 4.65 19.11
C ALA A 62 8.43 4.68 18.32
N SER A 63 8.50 4.84 16.99
CA SER A 63 7.33 4.74 16.12
C SER A 63 6.74 3.31 16.06
N SER A 64 7.59 2.29 16.22
CA SER A 64 7.16 0.89 16.31
C SER A 64 6.57 0.54 17.68
N LEU A 65 6.89 1.29 18.73
CA LEU A 65 6.33 1.09 20.07
C LEU A 65 4.93 1.73 20.19
N ARG A 66 4.70 2.84 19.48
CA ARG A 66 3.38 3.49 19.32
C ARG A 66 2.47 2.74 18.34
N ARG A 67 2.22 1.45 18.61
CA ARG A 67 1.34 0.60 17.80
C ARG A 67 -0.11 1.04 18.00
N GLY A 68 -0.64 1.79 17.04
CA GLY A 68 -2.07 2.10 16.98
C GLY A 68 -2.92 0.87 16.62
N PRO A 69 -4.24 0.92 16.85
CA PRO A 69 -5.15 -0.17 16.53
C PRO A 69 -5.14 -0.50 15.03
N PHE A 70 -5.38 -1.78 14.71
CA PHE A 70 -5.60 -2.24 13.34
C PHE A 70 -6.81 -1.51 12.75
N SER A 71 -6.69 -1.02 11.51
CA SER A 71 -7.83 -0.49 10.78
C SER A 71 -8.29 -1.54 9.75
N LEU A 72 -9.57 -1.54 9.38
CA LEU A 72 -10.08 -2.44 8.34
C LEU A 72 -10.17 -1.69 7.02
N LEU A 73 -9.57 -2.25 5.97
CA LEU A 73 -9.74 -1.77 4.61
C LEU A 73 -10.97 -2.48 4.05
N ASN A 74 -12.01 -1.72 3.74
CA ASN A 74 -13.24 -2.24 3.19
C ASN A 74 -13.38 -1.85 1.72
N PHE A 75 -13.69 -2.83 0.88
CA PHE A 75 -13.99 -2.64 -0.53
C PHE A 75 -15.49 -2.87 -0.76
N ASP A 76 -16.18 -1.84 -1.27
CA ASP A 76 -17.63 -1.86 -1.51
C ASP A 76 -18.02 -2.41 -2.90
N GLY A 77 -17.04 -2.83 -3.71
CA GLY A 77 -17.24 -3.26 -5.09
C GLY A 77 -16.81 -2.21 -6.13
N LEU A 78 -16.68 -0.94 -5.75
CA LEU A 78 -16.27 0.17 -6.61
C LEU A 78 -15.12 0.98 -6.01
N ARG A 79 -15.13 1.22 -4.70
CA ARG A 79 -14.20 2.10 -4.00
C ARG A 79 -13.72 1.49 -2.70
N TRP A 80 -12.59 2.02 -2.23
CA TRP A 80 -11.94 1.60 -1.00
C TRP A 80 -12.25 2.56 0.13
N SER A 81 -12.49 2.02 1.32
CA SER A 81 -12.74 2.80 2.53
C SER A 81 -11.98 2.25 3.73
N ILE A 82 -11.62 3.13 4.64
CA ILE A 82 -10.95 2.83 5.91
C ILE A 82 -11.79 3.53 7.00
N PRO A 83 -12.50 2.82 7.89
CA PRO A 83 -13.25 3.44 8.95
C PRO A 83 -12.30 3.92 10.08
N GLY A 84 -12.67 5.04 10.70
CA GLY A 84 -11.95 5.63 11.84
C GLY A 84 -11.88 7.17 11.77
N ALA A 85 -11.34 7.80 12.82
CA ALA A 85 -11.25 9.26 12.93
C ALA A 85 -10.37 9.93 11.85
N ALA A 86 -9.38 9.20 11.34
CA ALA A 86 -8.60 9.55 10.15
C ALA A 86 -8.90 8.57 9.01
N GLY A 87 -10.17 8.21 8.88
CA GLY A 87 -10.68 7.28 7.88
C GLY A 87 -10.64 7.87 6.47
N LEU A 88 -10.74 7.00 5.48
CA LEU A 88 -10.75 7.35 4.06
C LEU A 88 -12.04 6.79 3.47
N HIS A 89 -12.78 7.56 2.66
CA HIS A 89 -14.07 7.12 2.14
C HIS A 89 -14.13 7.28 0.63
N GLY A 90 -14.27 6.17 -0.08
CA GLY A 90 -14.45 6.23 -1.53
C GLY A 90 -13.16 6.53 -2.29
N ALA A 91 -12.03 5.97 -1.85
CA ALA A 91 -10.73 6.15 -2.49
C ALA A 91 -10.47 5.15 -3.62
N ASP A 92 -9.72 5.61 -4.61
CA ASP A 92 -9.15 4.76 -5.64
C ASP A 92 -7.85 4.12 -5.13
N ALA A 93 -7.72 2.81 -5.32
CA ALA A 93 -6.49 2.09 -5.02
C ALA A 93 -5.61 1.97 -6.26
N ARG A 94 -4.33 2.30 -6.12
CA ARG A 94 -3.29 2.01 -7.10
C ARG A 94 -2.17 1.19 -6.47
N VAL A 95 -1.83 0.08 -7.10
CA VAL A 95 -0.64 -0.69 -6.72
C VAL A 95 0.59 0.09 -7.15
N ALA A 96 1.46 0.39 -6.19
CA ALA A 96 2.76 0.98 -6.47
C ALA A 96 3.88 -0.07 -6.47
N LEU A 97 3.76 -1.09 -5.62
CA LEU A 97 4.73 -2.17 -5.52
C LEU A 97 4.04 -3.48 -5.15
N ASP A 98 4.35 -4.57 -5.85
CA ASP A 98 3.82 -5.91 -5.59
C ASP A 98 4.98 -6.88 -5.34
N GLY A 99 5.09 -7.37 -4.11
CA GLY A 99 6.07 -8.37 -3.70
C GLY A 99 5.49 -9.76 -3.50
N GLN A 100 4.35 -10.09 -4.12
CA GLN A 100 3.58 -11.35 -4.07
C GLN A 100 3.00 -11.71 -2.69
N SER A 101 3.77 -11.54 -1.63
CA SER A 101 3.40 -11.75 -0.22
C SER A 101 3.05 -10.45 0.50
N TRP A 102 3.29 -9.32 -0.16
CA TRP A 102 2.96 -7.98 0.30
C TRP A 102 2.68 -7.05 -0.88
N LEU A 103 1.91 -6.00 -0.62
CA LEU A 103 1.53 -4.98 -1.60
C LEU A 103 1.72 -3.59 -0.97
N LEU A 104 2.29 -2.66 -1.71
CA LEU A 104 2.23 -1.24 -1.39
C LEU A 104 1.14 -0.61 -2.27
N VAL A 105 0.10 -0.10 -1.62
CA VAL A 105 -1.03 0.52 -2.27
C VAL A 105 -1.08 2.00 -1.91
N ARG A 106 -1.26 2.83 -2.93
CA ARG A 106 -1.61 4.24 -2.79
C ARG A 106 -3.12 4.35 -2.90
N LEU A 107 -3.77 4.76 -1.82
CA LEU A 107 -5.18 5.12 -1.78
C LEU A 107 -5.31 6.63 -2.02
N ALA A 108 -6.02 7.04 -3.05
CA ALA A 108 -6.25 8.44 -3.37
C ALA A 108 -7.74 8.74 -3.28
N GLU A 109 -8.12 9.66 -2.40
CA GLU A 109 -9.50 10.12 -2.28
C GLU A 109 -9.68 11.41 -3.10
N PRO A 110 -10.82 11.60 -3.78
CA PRO A 110 -11.09 12.83 -4.50
C PRO A 110 -11.12 13.98 -3.50
N ARG A 111 -10.15 14.90 -3.61
CA ARG A 111 -9.92 16.09 -2.74
C ARG A 111 -9.04 15.91 -1.50
N HIS A 112 -8.53 14.72 -1.21
CA HIS A 112 -7.61 14.50 -0.07
C HIS A 112 -6.24 14.00 -0.48
N ALA A 113 -5.26 14.18 0.41
CA ALA A 113 -3.91 13.68 0.23
C ALA A 113 -3.91 12.15 0.08
N ALA A 114 -3.05 11.65 -0.81
CA ALA A 114 -2.96 10.21 -1.03
C ALA A 114 -2.34 9.53 0.20
N ARG A 115 -2.93 8.40 0.60
CA ARG A 115 -2.47 7.59 1.72
C ARG A 115 -1.77 6.33 1.22
N TRP A 116 -0.58 6.08 1.77
CA TRP A 116 0.18 4.86 1.49
C TRP A 116 -0.13 3.79 2.52
N VAL A 117 -0.49 2.61 2.03
CA VAL A 117 -0.90 1.48 2.84
C VAL A 117 -0.14 0.25 2.39
N TRP A 118 0.50 -0.41 3.35
CA TRP A 118 1.16 -1.69 3.13
C TRP A 118 0.20 -2.83 3.52
N LEU A 119 -0.03 -3.73 2.58
CA LEU A 119 -0.87 -4.92 2.72
C LEU A 119 0.02 -6.15 2.80
N GLU A 120 -0.26 -7.05 3.73
CA GLU A 120 0.54 -8.28 3.90
C GLU A 120 -0.35 -9.51 3.85
N ARG A 121 0.07 -10.55 3.11
CA ARG A 121 -0.62 -11.85 3.04
C ARG A 121 -0.82 -12.48 4.40
N ARG A 122 0.09 -12.26 5.36
CA ARG A 122 0.02 -12.85 6.70
C ARG A 122 -1.15 -12.34 7.54
N ALA A 123 -1.70 -11.16 7.22
CA ALA A 123 -2.80 -10.58 7.99
C ALA A 123 -4.11 -11.35 7.79
N LEU A 124 -4.39 -11.78 6.55
CA LEU A 124 -5.54 -12.63 6.24
C LEU A 124 -5.26 -13.45 4.97
N PRO A 125 -4.49 -14.55 5.07
CA PRO A 125 -3.99 -15.27 3.90
C PRO A 125 -5.10 -15.88 3.04
N GLN A 126 -6.24 -16.21 3.66
CA GLN A 126 -7.41 -16.78 3.00
C GLN A 126 -8.02 -15.82 1.96
N ARG A 127 -8.02 -14.51 2.23
CA ARG A 127 -8.60 -13.48 1.34
C ARG A 127 -7.55 -12.73 0.53
N TRP A 128 -6.29 -13.19 0.54
CA TRP A 128 -5.19 -12.48 -0.13
C TRP A 128 -5.37 -12.41 -1.65
N GLN A 129 -5.84 -13.51 -2.27
CA GLN A 129 -6.08 -13.50 -3.71
C GLN A 129 -7.26 -12.61 -4.08
N ASP A 130 -8.33 -12.61 -3.29
CA ASP A 130 -9.51 -11.76 -3.51
C ASP A 130 -9.15 -10.28 -3.36
N LEU A 131 -8.32 -9.94 -2.38
CA LEU A 131 -7.77 -8.60 -2.21
C LEU A 131 -6.96 -8.18 -3.44
N ARG A 132 -6.02 -9.02 -3.91
CA ARG A 132 -5.23 -8.71 -5.10
C ARG A 132 -6.13 -8.52 -6.31
N ARG A 133 -7.09 -9.42 -6.52
CA ARG A 133 -8.07 -9.29 -7.61
C ARG A 133 -8.82 -7.96 -7.50
N GLY A 134 -9.30 -7.59 -6.31
CA GLY A 134 -10.01 -6.34 -6.06
C GLY A 134 -9.16 -5.09 -6.34
N VAL A 135 -7.88 -5.08 -5.95
CA VAL A 135 -6.98 -3.93 -6.16
C VAL A 135 -6.56 -3.82 -7.64
N TYR A 136 -6.44 -4.95 -8.36
CA TYR A 136 -6.11 -4.95 -9.79
C TYR A 136 -7.33 -4.78 -10.70
N SER A 137 -8.52 -5.19 -10.26
CA SER A 137 -9.77 -4.96 -10.96
C SER A 137 -10.12 -3.48 -10.85
N ARG A 138 -9.71 -2.71 -11.85
CA ARG A 138 -10.14 -1.32 -11.97
C ARG A 138 -11.65 -1.31 -12.18
N PRO A 139 -12.40 -0.43 -11.48
CA PRO A 139 -13.71 -0.04 -11.95
C PRO A 139 -13.54 0.52 -13.36
N VAL A 140 -14.14 -0.12 -14.36
CA VAL A 140 -14.25 0.48 -15.69
C VAL A 140 -15.08 1.75 -15.49
N PRO A 141 -14.55 2.95 -15.82
CA PRO A 141 -15.33 4.17 -15.74
C PRO A 141 -16.62 3.99 -16.53
N ALA A 142 -17.77 4.31 -15.95
CA ALA A 142 -19.08 4.11 -16.60
C ALA A 142 -19.17 4.75 -18.00
N GLY A 143 -18.36 5.78 -18.29
CA GLY A 143 -18.25 6.40 -19.61
C GLY A 143 -17.58 5.54 -20.69
N GLN A 144 -16.74 4.57 -20.33
CA GLN A 144 -16.10 3.63 -21.29
C GLN A 144 -16.94 2.39 -21.56
N ALA A 145 -17.81 1.98 -20.62
CA ALA A 145 -18.72 0.86 -20.84
C ALA A 145 -19.77 1.15 -21.93
N LEU A 146 -20.13 2.43 -22.11
CA LEU A 146 -21.06 2.85 -23.15
C LEU A 146 -20.45 2.90 -24.56
N THR A 147 -19.12 2.79 -24.68
CA THR A 147 -18.39 2.88 -25.96
C THR A 147 -17.80 1.54 -26.43
N ASP A 148 -17.95 0.46 -25.67
CA ASP A 148 -17.48 -0.87 -26.10
C ASP A 148 -18.46 -1.47 -27.14
N PRO A 149 -18.09 -1.59 -28.42
CA PRO A 149 -18.99 -2.09 -29.48
C PRO A 149 -19.39 -3.55 -29.25
N ARG A 150 -18.70 -4.29 -28.37
CA ARG A 150 -19.07 -5.67 -27.99
C ARG A 150 -20.32 -5.75 -27.12
N SER A 151 -20.81 -4.63 -26.61
CA SER A 151 -21.99 -4.58 -25.72
C SER A 151 -23.30 -4.36 -26.49
N ALA A 152 -23.27 -4.31 -27.82
CA ALA A 152 -24.49 -4.22 -28.59
C ALA A 152 -25.31 -5.51 -28.38
N PRO A 153 -26.56 -5.43 -27.87
CA PRO A 153 -27.43 -6.60 -27.87
C PRO A 153 -27.58 -7.05 -29.33
N ALA A 154 -27.38 -8.34 -29.57
CA ALA A 154 -27.64 -8.98 -30.85
C ALA A 154 -29.15 -8.95 -31.14
N SER A 155 -29.66 -7.79 -31.53
CA SER A 155 -31.02 -7.57 -31.98
C SER A 155 -31.04 -7.75 -33.50
N ALA A 156 -31.12 -8.99 -33.96
CA ALA A 156 -31.40 -9.34 -35.36
C ALA A 156 -31.63 -10.86 -35.44
N GLN A 157 -32.68 -11.45 -36.02
CA GLN A 157 -33.76 -10.98 -36.86
C GLN A 157 -34.87 -12.05 -36.79
N HIS A 158 -36.13 -11.64 -36.70
CA HIS A 158 -37.30 -12.47 -36.96
C HIS A 158 -37.77 -12.17 -38.40
N PRO A 159 -37.72 -13.11 -39.36
CA PRO A 159 -38.39 -12.92 -40.63
C PRO A 159 -39.79 -13.57 -40.57
N LEU A 160 -40.81 -12.72 -40.65
CA LEU A 160 -42.14 -13.08 -41.14
C LEU A 160 -42.08 -13.12 -42.67
N SER A 161 -42.38 -14.27 -43.28
CA SER A 161 -43.19 -14.45 -44.50
C SER A 161 -43.37 -15.93 -44.76
#